data_AF-A0A553PVM2-F1
#
_entry.id   AF-A0A553PVM2-F1
#
_cell.length_a   1.000
_cell.length_b   1.000
_cell.length_c   1.000
_cell.angle_alpha   90.00
_cell.angle_beta   90.00
_cell.angle_gamma   90.00
#
_symmetry.space_group_name_H-M   'P 1'
#
loop_
_entity.id
_entity.type
_entity.pdbx_description
1 polymer ?
#
loop_
_entity_poly.entity_id
_entity_poly.type
_entity_poly.pdbx_seq_one_letter_code
_entity_poly.pdbx_strand_id
1 'polypeptide(L)'
;MADSLICSNTQSRVSSVLNRDVKQFGKKFMFDCNEETCWNSDQGESQWVLLEFPQPVKLSELRIQFQGGFSGKSCKLEGSSKEANLKHMLDFYPEDNNSLQISFSKVLPDS
;
A
#
# COMPACT_ATOMS: atom_id res chain seq x y z
N MET A 1 -18.62 11.64 3.05
CA MET A 1 -17.74 11.06 2.02
C MET A 1 -16.33 11.07 2.58
N ALA A 2 -15.60 9.98 2.43
CA ALA A 2 -14.16 9.97 2.70
C ALA A 2 -13.45 10.30 1.38
N ASP A 3 -12.54 11.26 1.40
CA ASP A 3 -11.74 11.63 0.25
C ASP A 3 -10.48 10.77 0.18
N SER A 4 -9.94 10.59 -1.04
CA SER A 4 -8.63 9.96 -1.21
C SER A 4 -7.57 10.78 -0.48
N LEU A 5 -6.80 10.11 0.39
CA LEU A 5 -5.63 10.72 1.04
C LEU A 5 -4.44 10.84 0.07
N ILE A 6 -4.46 10.11 -1.04
CA ILE A 6 -3.42 10.18 -2.06
C ILE A 6 -3.69 11.41 -2.94
N CYS A 7 -2.72 12.30 -3.02
CA CYS A 7 -2.75 13.48 -3.87
C CYS A 7 -1.40 13.68 -4.57
N SER A 8 -1.30 14.71 -5.41
CA SER A 8 -0.06 15.03 -6.15
C SER A 8 1.15 15.30 -5.25
N ASN A 9 0.93 15.66 -3.98
CA ASN A 9 1.98 15.96 -3.03
C ASN A 9 2.33 14.75 -2.14
N THR A 10 1.60 13.63 -2.25
CA THR A 10 1.92 12.39 -1.55
C THR A 10 3.20 11.81 -2.11
N GLN A 11 4.23 11.68 -1.28
CA GLN A 11 5.47 11.02 -1.66
C GLN A 11 5.32 9.52 -1.45
N SER A 12 5.81 8.74 -2.41
CA SER A 12 5.81 7.27 -2.32
C SER A 12 7.22 6.72 -2.44
N ARG A 13 7.53 5.66 -1.69
CA ARG A 13 8.76 4.86 -1.81
C ARG A 13 8.37 3.40 -1.81
N VAL A 14 9.18 2.58 -2.48
CA VAL A 14 9.00 1.13 -2.53
C VAL A 14 10.33 0.47 -2.24
N SER A 15 10.29 -0.72 -1.64
CA SER A 15 11.48 -1.50 -1.28
C SER A 15 12.37 -1.83 -2.48
N SER A 16 11.74 -2.24 -3.59
CA SER A 16 12.42 -2.70 -4.80
C SER A 16 11.50 -2.57 -6.01
N VAL A 17 12.05 -2.79 -7.20
CA VAL A 17 11.30 -2.90 -8.46
C VAL A 17 11.89 -4.09 -9.22
N LEU A 18 11.04 -4.98 -9.72
CA LEU A 18 11.42 -6.18 -10.46
C LEU A 18 12.42 -5.83 -11.57
N ASN A 19 13.58 -6.48 -11.58
CA ASN A 19 14.67 -6.25 -12.54
C ASN A 19 15.16 -4.79 -12.63
N ARG A 20 14.84 -3.95 -11.63
CA ARG A 20 15.05 -2.49 -11.66
C ARG A 20 14.35 -1.79 -12.83
N ASP A 21 13.35 -2.43 -13.45
CA ASP A 21 12.61 -1.89 -14.59
C ASP A 21 11.50 -0.95 -14.11
N VAL A 22 11.90 0.27 -13.78
CA VAL A 22 10.97 1.34 -13.36
C VAL A 22 10.00 1.74 -14.48
N LYS A 23 10.34 1.45 -15.75
CA LYS A 23 9.47 1.82 -16.88
C LYS A 23 8.25 0.92 -16.97
N GLN A 24 8.39 -0.35 -16.60
CA GLN A 24 7.30 -1.35 -16.69
C GLN A 24 6.68 -1.71 -15.32
N PHE A 25 7.44 -1.64 -14.23
CA PHE A 25 7.01 -2.13 -12.91
C PHE A 25 7.17 -1.09 -11.79
N GLY A 26 7.39 0.18 -12.13
CA GLY A 26 7.63 1.24 -11.16
C GLY A 26 6.39 1.61 -10.32
N LYS A 27 6.64 2.17 -9.13
CA LYS A 27 5.62 2.62 -8.16
C LYS A 27 4.52 3.54 -8.72
N LYS A 28 4.76 4.24 -9.83
CA LYS A 28 3.76 5.11 -10.49
C LYS A 28 2.50 4.34 -10.90
N PHE A 29 2.65 3.06 -11.24
CA PHE A 29 1.57 2.17 -11.67
C PHE A 29 0.65 1.74 -10.52
N MET A 30 0.93 2.14 -9.28
CA MET A 30 -0.04 2.00 -8.18
C MET A 30 -1.11 3.12 -8.19
N PHE A 31 -0.89 4.20 -8.95
CA PHE A 31 -1.68 5.44 -8.86
C PHE A 31 -2.22 5.93 -10.20
N ASP A 32 -2.03 5.16 -11.29
CA ASP A 32 -2.44 5.57 -12.63
C ASP A 32 -3.85 5.10 -13.01
N CYS A 33 -4.54 4.44 -12.08
CA CYS A 33 -5.90 3.92 -12.26
C CYS A 33 -6.05 2.94 -13.43
N ASN A 34 -4.98 2.24 -13.79
CA ASN A 34 -4.98 1.23 -14.84
C ASN A 34 -4.79 -0.18 -14.25
N GLU A 35 -5.84 -1.01 -14.32
CA GLU A 35 -5.84 -2.38 -13.79
C GLU A 35 -4.85 -3.31 -14.52
N GLU A 36 -4.42 -2.96 -15.74
CA GLU A 36 -3.44 -3.73 -16.50
C GLU A 36 -2.00 -3.49 -16.04
N THR A 37 -1.76 -2.45 -15.25
CA THR A 37 -0.43 -2.08 -14.75
C THR A 37 -0.33 -2.21 -13.24
N CYS A 38 0.88 -2.48 -12.74
CA CYS A 38 1.13 -2.56 -11.31
C CYS A 38 2.56 -2.15 -10.97
N TRP A 39 2.79 -1.86 -9.68
CA TRP A 39 4.13 -2.00 -9.13
C TRP A 39 4.42 -3.48 -8.88
N ASN A 40 5.58 -3.94 -9.32
CA ASN A 40 6.06 -5.29 -9.04
C ASN A 40 7.42 -5.20 -8.35
N SER A 41 7.52 -5.77 -7.15
CA SER A 41 8.77 -5.86 -6.40
C SER A 41 9.70 -6.94 -6.98
N ASP A 42 10.99 -6.87 -6.64
CA ASP A 42 11.88 -8.01 -6.85
C ASP A 42 11.56 -9.15 -5.86
N GLN A 43 12.15 -10.32 -6.09
CA GLN A 43 12.04 -11.45 -5.17
C GLN A 43 12.72 -11.12 -3.83
N GLY A 44 12.13 -11.62 -2.75
CA GLY A 44 12.67 -11.47 -1.40
C GLY A 44 11.58 -11.29 -0.36
N GLU A 45 11.96 -11.41 0.90
CA GLU A 45 11.05 -11.23 2.03
C GLU A 45 10.79 -9.74 2.30
N SER A 46 9.61 -9.45 2.85
CA SER A 46 9.28 -8.11 3.39
C SER A 46 9.37 -6.95 2.39
N GLN A 47 8.74 -7.10 1.21
CA GLN A 47 8.55 -6.00 0.27
C GLN A 47 7.54 -4.99 0.83
N TRP A 48 7.79 -3.70 0.63
CA TRP A 48 6.99 -2.64 1.27
C TRP A 48 6.74 -1.46 0.35
N VAL A 49 5.62 -0.77 0.62
CA VAL A 49 5.26 0.53 0.07
C VAL A 49 5.16 1.51 1.24
N LEU A 50 5.86 2.64 1.13
CA LEU A 50 5.79 3.73 2.10
C LEU A 50 5.14 4.94 1.45
N LEU A 51 4.12 5.48 2.11
CA LEU A 51 3.44 6.71 1.73
C LEU A 51 3.70 7.78 2.78
N GLU A 52 4.10 8.96 2.33
CA GLU A 52 4.30 10.13 3.16
C GLU A 52 3.33 11.22 2.69
N PHE A 53 2.41 11.58 3.58
CA PHE A 53 1.37 12.57 3.30
C PHE A 53 1.88 13.98 3.61
N PRO A 54 1.44 15.01 2.86
CA PRO A 54 1.90 16.38 3.04
C PRO A 54 1.49 16.99 4.40
N GLN A 55 0.58 16.35 5.12
CA GLN A 55 0.09 16.75 6.43
C GLN A 55 -0.35 15.51 7.22
N PRO A 56 -0.53 15.61 8.55
CA PRO A 56 -1.16 14.55 9.33
C PRO A 56 -2.55 14.20 8.78
N VAL A 57 -2.82 12.91 8.62
CA VAL A 57 -4.09 12.38 8.09
C VAL A 57 -4.72 11.38 9.05
N LYS A 58 -6.05 11.22 8.95
CA LYS A 58 -6.78 10.12 9.58
C LYS A 58 -7.09 9.08 8.52
N LEU A 59 -6.46 7.91 8.61
CA LEU A 59 -6.73 6.78 7.72
C LEU A 59 -8.01 6.06 8.18
N SER A 60 -9.04 6.06 7.34
CA SER A 60 -10.30 5.32 7.59
C SER A 60 -10.44 4.08 6.73
N GLU A 61 -9.78 4.05 5.57
CA GLU A 61 -9.88 2.96 4.60
C GLU A 61 -8.57 2.79 3.80
N LEU A 62 -8.25 1.55 3.44
CA LEU A 62 -7.12 1.13 2.62
C LEU A 62 -7.70 0.17 1.61
N ARG A 63 -7.59 0.55 0.35
CA ARG A 63 -8.03 -0.26 -0.79
C ARG A 63 -6.78 -0.72 -1.52
N ILE A 64 -6.64 -2.02 -1.71
CA ILE A 64 -5.49 -2.62 -2.37
C ILE A 64 -5.99 -3.70 -3.34
N GLN A 65 -5.39 -3.74 -4.52
CA GLN A 65 -5.65 -4.77 -5.52
C GLN A 65 -4.30 -5.34 -5.93
N PHE A 66 -4.16 -6.66 -5.80
CA PHE A 66 -3.00 -7.38 -6.32
C PHE A 66 -3.36 -7.96 -7.69
N GLN A 67 -2.40 -7.98 -8.61
CA GLN A 67 -2.54 -8.79 -9.81
C GLN A 67 -2.46 -10.28 -9.43
N GLY A 68 -3.33 -11.10 -10.02
CA GLY A 68 -3.45 -12.52 -9.68
C GLY A 68 -2.14 -13.30 -9.87
N GLY A 69 -1.87 -14.23 -8.96
CA GLY A 69 -0.66 -15.05 -8.91
C GLY A 69 0.49 -14.44 -8.09
N PHE A 70 0.34 -13.19 -7.62
CA PHE A 70 1.41 -12.42 -6.97
C PHE A 70 0.94 -11.65 -5.73
N SER A 71 -0.13 -12.12 -5.07
CA SER A 71 -0.62 -11.46 -3.86
C SER A 71 0.32 -11.64 -2.66
N GLY A 72 0.39 -10.61 -1.82
CA GLY A 72 1.00 -10.74 -0.50
C GLY A 72 0.17 -11.69 0.36
N LYS A 73 0.81 -12.70 0.96
CA LYS A 73 0.11 -13.70 1.79
C LYS A 73 -0.15 -13.22 3.22
N SER A 74 0.75 -12.41 3.76
CA SER A 74 0.67 -11.82 5.09
C SER A 74 1.24 -10.41 4.98
N CYS A 75 0.38 -9.42 5.20
CA CYS A 75 0.74 -8.02 5.08
C CYS A 75 0.48 -7.30 6.40
N LYS A 76 1.28 -6.27 6.65
CA LYS A 76 1.20 -5.46 7.85
C LYS A 76 1.03 -4.00 7.46
N LEU A 77 0.06 -3.34 8.06
CA LEU A 77 -0.10 -1.90 7.98
C LEU A 77 0.57 -1.25 9.18
N GLU A 78 1.47 -0.31 8.89
CA GLU A 78 2.15 0.48 9.90
C GLU A 78 1.99 1.98 9.60
N GLY A 79 2.00 2.80 10.65
CA GLY A 79 1.85 4.25 10.54
C GLY A 79 2.55 5.02 11.65
N SER A 80 2.86 6.28 11.38
CA SER A 80 3.37 7.23 12.38
C SER A 80 2.95 8.65 12.02
N SER A 81 2.77 9.50 13.03
CA SER A 81 2.49 10.93 12.88
C SER A 81 3.75 11.81 12.89
N LYS A 82 4.91 11.23 13.19
CA LYS A 82 6.23 11.90 13.25
C LYS A 82 7.29 11.04 12.55
N GLU A 83 8.37 11.66 12.10
CA GLU A 83 9.48 11.02 11.37
C GLU A 83 10.21 9.87 12.10
N ALA A 84 9.76 9.44 13.27
CA ALA A 84 10.38 8.36 14.03
C ALA A 84 9.43 7.18 14.23
N ASN A 85 9.87 6.04 13.70
CA ASN A 85 9.40 4.65 13.86
C ASN A 85 7.92 4.41 13.53
N LEU A 86 7.70 3.70 12.42
CA LEU A 86 6.39 3.16 12.06
C LEU A 86 5.90 2.21 13.16
N LYS A 87 4.64 2.38 13.59
CA LYS A 87 3.99 1.52 14.57
C LYS A 87 3.03 0.59 13.85
N HIS A 88 3.00 -0.67 14.28
CA HIS A 88 2.01 -1.64 13.85
C HIS A 88 0.59 -1.11 14.13
N MET A 89 -0.26 -1.09 13.10
CA MET A 89 -1.69 -0.81 13.22
C MET A 89 -2.53 -2.09 13.11
N LEU A 90 -2.32 -2.88 12.06
CA LEU A 90 -3.01 -4.16 11.86
C LEU A 90 -2.27 -5.08 10.88
N ASP A 91 -2.57 -6.37 10.97
CA ASP A 91 -2.22 -7.38 9.96
C ASP A 91 -3.42 -7.62 9.03
N PHE A 92 -3.16 -7.90 7.76
CA PHE A 92 -4.17 -8.24 6.76
C PHE A 92 -3.66 -9.30 5.78
N TYR A 93 -4.60 -10.03 5.18
CA TYR A 93 -4.33 -11.23 4.39
C TYR A 93 -5.06 -11.13 3.05
N PRO A 94 -4.43 -10.50 2.03
CA PRO A 94 -5.02 -10.36 0.71
C PRO A 94 -5.34 -11.71 0.05
N GLU A 95 -6.50 -11.79 -0.58
CA GLU A 95 -6.87 -12.86 -1.49
C GLU A 95 -6.16 -12.72 -2.83
N ASP A 96 -5.77 -13.85 -3.42
CA ASP A 96 -5.13 -13.90 -4.73
C ASP A 96 -6.16 -14.05 -5.86
N ASN A 97 -6.99 -13.03 -6.07
CA ASN A 97 -8.15 -13.12 -6.96
C ASN A 97 -8.33 -11.91 -7.90
N ASN A 98 -7.34 -11.01 -7.96
CA ASN A 98 -7.38 -9.79 -8.77
C ASN A 98 -8.56 -8.84 -8.48
N SER A 99 -9.20 -8.95 -7.31
CA SER A 99 -10.25 -8.02 -6.89
C SER A 99 -9.69 -6.90 -6.04
N LEU A 100 -10.36 -5.74 -6.08
CA LEU A 100 -10.11 -4.65 -5.14
C LEU A 100 -10.56 -5.08 -3.73
N GLN A 101 -9.62 -5.05 -2.79
CA GLN A 101 -9.83 -5.50 -1.42
C GLN A 101 -9.73 -4.34 -0.43
N ILE A 102 -10.53 -4.41 0.64
CA ILE A 102 -10.63 -3.40 1.68
C ILE A 102 -10.20 -4.03 3.00
N SER A 103 -9.21 -3.44 3.67
CA SER A 103 -8.55 -4.08 4.82
C SER A 103 -9.15 -3.75 6.20
N PHE A 104 -10.22 -2.96 6.31
CA PHE A 104 -10.70 -2.48 7.63
C PHE A 104 -11.60 -3.50 8.31
N SER A 105 -10.97 -4.47 8.99
CA SER A 105 -11.64 -5.44 9.86
C SER A 105 -10.93 -5.56 11.22
N LYS A 106 -10.85 -4.43 11.95
CA LYS A 106 -11.10 -4.41 13.40
C LYS A 106 -11.30 -2.97 13.88
N VAL A 107 -12.52 -2.70 14.32
CA VAL A 107 -12.83 -1.56 15.19
C VAL A 107 -11.90 -1.67 16.40
N LEU A 108 -10.93 -0.77 16.53
CA LEU A 108 -10.28 -0.56 17.82
C LEU A 108 -11.28 0.25 18.65
N PRO A 109 -11.62 -0.21 19.87
CA PRO A 109 -12.48 0.57 20.75
C PRO A 109 -11.79 1.91 21.06
N ASP A 110 -12.56 2.99 20.96
CA ASP A 110 -12.13 4.33 21.37
C ASP A 110 -11.57 4.26 22.81
N SER A 111 -10.45 4.95 23.03
CA SER A 111 -9.83 5.09 24.36
C SER A 111 -10.59 6.10 25.19
#